data_AF-A0A956DLY4-F1
#
_entry.id   AF-A0A956DLY4-F1
#
_cell.length_a   1.000
_cell.length_b   1.000
_cell.length_c   1.000
_cell.angle_alpha   90.00
_cell.angle_beta   90.00
_cell.angle_gamma   90.00
#
_symmetry.space_group_name_H-M   'P 1'
#
loop_
_entity.id
_entity.type
_entity.pdbx_description
1 polymer ?
#
loop_
_entity_poly.entity_id
_entity_poly.type
_entity_poly.pdbx_seq_one_letter_code
_entity_poly.pdbx_strand_id
1 'polypeptide(L)'
;MRNPWLVGALVVGTAVAVGCSGGGGETNPKPDPVTSSSGVGGSGTGGANAGGTGAGGDDTTIPGNQSGDRLKAQWLVGDDGSRQFFGWQDSEKGVACSASDTASGLRCVPAQGAIYFTNITCNLAVHAWPANCIDAAPAYASRAQADGGCSSLVKVYAVGNVVPQPQAFWTRDNNGSCVSTTVGAGYEFRTATATPDTDWVALTPETDP
;
A
#
# COMPACT_ATOMS: atom_id res chain seq x y z
N MET A 1 3.52 -25.98 55.48
CA MET A 1 4.00 -26.14 54.09
C MET A 1 4.07 -24.75 53.49
N ARG A 2 5.28 -24.24 53.22
CA ARG A 2 5.54 -22.84 52.86
C ARG A 2 5.43 -22.65 51.35
N ASN A 3 4.73 -21.61 50.94
CA ASN A 3 4.45 -21.23 49.56
C ASN A 3 5.57 -20.30 49.05
N PRO A 4 6.40 -20.66 48.05
CA PRO A 4 7.41 -19.76 47.51
C PRO A 4 6.81 -18.94 46.36
N TRP A 5 6.48 -17.68 46.65
CA TRP A 5 6.18 -16.68 45.62
C TRP A 5 7.49 -16.27 44.94
N LEU A 6 7.55 -16.44 43.61
CA LEU A 6 8.60 -15.92 42.76
C LEU A 6 8.52 -14.39 42.72
N VAL A 7 9.60 -13.75 43.16
CA VAL A 7 9.83 -12.31 43.03
C VAL A 7 10.25 -12.04 41.59
N GLY A 8 9.33 -11.55 40.76
CA GLY A 8 9.63 -11.06 39.42
C GLY A 8 10.24 -9.66 39.50
N ALA A 9 11.50 -9.51 39.08
CA ALA A 9 12.16 -8.22 38.94
C ALA A 9 11.54 -7.44 37.77
N LEU A 10 10.84 -6.35 38.10
CA LEU A 10 10.36 -5.37 37.14
C LEU A 10 11.55 -4.52 36.64
N VAL A 11 12.03 -4.79 35.43
CA VAL A 11 12.99 -3.90 34.76
C VAL A 11 12.20 -2.81 34.06
N VAL A 12 12.12 -1.63 34.68
CA VAL A 12 11.59 -0.41 34.07
C VAL A 12 12.68 0.13 33.13
N GLY A 13 12.61 -0.22 31.85
CA GLY A 13 13.45 0.39 30.82
C GLY A 13 12.96 1.79 30.50
N THR A 14 13.72 2.80 30.89
CA THR A 14 13.47 4.20 30.55
C THR A 14 13.62 4.38 29.03
N ALA A 15 12.51 4.56 28.32
CA ALA A 15 12.53 4.92 26.90
C ALA A 15 13.03 6.36 26.75
N VAL A 16 14.24 6.52 26.21
CA VAL A 16 14.77 7.82 25.80
C VAL A 16 14.09 8.18 24.49
N ALA A 17 13.15 9.11 24.52
CA ALA A 17 12.57 9.70 23.32
C ALA A 17 13.65 10.56 22.64
N VAL A 18 14.28 10.04 21.59
CA VAL A 18 15.07 10.84 20.65
C VAL A 18 14.07 11.63 19.81
N GLY A 19 13.85 12.88 20.20
CA GLY A 19 13.09 13.83 19.40
C GLY A 19 13.86 14.13 18.11
N CYS A 20 13.32 13.75 16.96
CA CYS A 20 13.67 14.38 15.70
C CYS A 20 13.17 15.83 15.76
N SER A 21 14.06 16.75 16.13
CA SER A 21 13.87 18.18 15.93
C SER A 21 13.95 18.51 14.44
N GLY A 22 12.89 18.20 13.71
CA GLY A 22 12.62 18.73 12.37
C GLY A 22 11.69 19.92 12.49
N GLY A 23 12.24 21.11 12.69
CA GLY A 23 11.45 22.33 12.80
C GLY A 23 12.25 23.55 12.42
N GLY A 24 11.95 24.11 11.25
CA GLY A 24 12.32 25.49 10.93
C GLY A 24 12.42 25.82 9.45
N GLY A 25 11.27 26.11 8.83
CA GLY A 25 11.23 27.15 7.80
C GLY A 25 10.98 26.72 6.36
N GLU A 26 9.79 26.22 6.05
CA GLU A 26 9.19 26.51 4.74
C GLU A 26 7.86 27.22 4.99
N THR A 27 7.88 28.52 4.72
CA THR A 27 6.67 29.32 4.55
C THR A 27 5.87 28.69 3.43
N ASN A 28 4.75 28.07 3.80
CA ASN A 28 3.76 27.57 2.84
C ASN A 28 3.43 28.73 1.88
N PRO A 29 3.87 28.71 0.61
CA PRO A 29 3.36 29.66 -0.35
C PRO A 29 1.87 29.40 -0.39
N LYS A 30 1.10 30.45 -0.13
CA LYS A 30 -0.32 30.49 -0.44
C LYS A 30 -0.50 29.81 -1.81
N PRO A 31 -1.36 28.79 -1.96
CA PRO A 31 -1.64 28.25 -3.27
C PRO A 31 -2.05 29.44 -4.14
N ASP A 32 -1.25 29.72 -5.16
CA ASP A 32 -1.65 30.66 -6.18
C ASP A 32 -3.05 30.24 -6.63
N PRO A 33 -4.00 31.18 -6.77
CA PRO A 33 -5.28 30.84 -7.36
C PRO A 33 -4.96 30.15 -8.66
N VAL A 34 -5.38 28.88 -8.78
CA VAL A 34 -5.30 28.13 -10.02
C VAL A 34 -5.95 29.04 -11.04
N THR A 35 -5.12 29.67 -11.86
CA THR A 35 -5.58 30.43 -13.00
C THR A 35 -6.14 29.35 -13.89
N SER A 36 -7.44 29.10 -13.72
CA SER A 36 -8.27 28.45 -14.71
C SER A 36 -7.99 29.21 -15.98
N SER A 37 -7.05 28.69 -16.79
CA SER A 37 -6.89 29.10 -18.16
C SER A 37 -8.20 28.70 -18.79
N SER A 38 -9.09 29.69 -18.76
CA SER A 38 -10.33 29.74 -19.48
C SER A 38 -9.87 29.64 -20.92
N GLY A 39 -9.83 28.41 -21.42
CA GLY A 39 -9.69 28.11 -22.83
C GLY A 39 -10.83 28.85 -23.50
N VAL A 40 -10.47 29.99 -24.09
CA VAL A 40 -11.37 30.90 -24.78
C VAL A 40 -12.17 30.06 -25.76
N GLY A 41 -13.49 30.15 -25.61
CA GLY A 41 -14.44 29.50 -26.50
C GLY A 41 -14.13 29.81 -27.95
N GLY A 42 -13.63 28.82 -28.66
CA GLY A 42 -13.74 28.76 -30.10
C GLY A 42 -15.22 28.60 -30.44
N SER A 43 -15.87 29.71 -30.77
CA SER A 43 -17.20 29.74 -31.36
C SER A 43 -17.11 29.12 -32.76
N GLY A 44 -17.15 27.79 -32.80
CA GLY A 44 -17.31 27.00 -34.02
C GLY A 44 -18.78 26.97 -34.38
N THR A 45 -19.14 27.79 -35.37
CA THR A 45 -20.46 27.82 -36.00
C THR A 45 -20.93 26.43 -36.40
N GLY A 46 -22.19 26.14 -36.07
CA GLY A 46 -22.84 24.84 -36.22
C GLY A 46 -22.72 24.22 -37.60
N GLY A 47 -22.15 23.02 -37.63
CA GLY A 47 -22.39 22.04 -38.67
C GLY A 47 -23.36 21.00 -38.12
N ALA A 48 -24.61 21.06 -38.57
CA ALA A 48 -25.55 19.95 -38.42
C ALA A 48 -25.01 18.77 -39.25
N ASN A 49 -24.29 17.86 -38.60
CA ASN A 49 -23.89 16.60 -39.21
C ASN A 49 -24.17 15.46 -38.24
N ALA A 50 -25.11 14.63 -38.69
CA ALA A 50 -25.22 13.18 -38.54
C ALA A 50 -24.71 12.56 -37.24
N GLY A 51 -25.60 11.81 -36.58
CA GLY A 51 -25.27 10.85 -35.53
C GLY A 51 -24.25 9.83 -36.03
N GLY A 52 -22.98 10.18 -35.93
CA GLY A 52 -21.89 9.25 -35.96
C GLY A 52 -21.97 8.46 -34.67
N THR A 53 -22.23 7.16 -34.78
CA THR A 53 -21.83 6.18 -33.78
C THR A 53 -20.35 6.42 -33.53
N GLY A 54 -20.03 7.20 -32.49
CA GLY A 54 -18.67 7.50 -32.09
C GLY A 54 -18.03 6.19 -31.69
N ALA A 55 -17.40 5.53 -32.67
CA ALA A 55 -16.42 4.52 -32.41
C ALA A 55 -15.41 5.21 -31.50
N GLY A 56 -15.43 4.84 -30.22
CA GLY A 56 -14.49 5.35 -29.24
C GLY A 56 -13.12 5.32 -29.88
N GLY A 57 -12.46 6.48 -29.92
CA GLY A 57 -11.10 6.57 -30.47
C GLY A 57 -10.32 5.40 -29.90
N ASP A 58 -9.76 4.60 -30.79
CA ASP A 58 -9.09 3.36 -30.43
C ASP A 58 -8.00 3.73 -29.42
N ASP A 59 -8.27 3.40 -28.15
CA ASP A 59 -7.45 3.69 -26.95
C ASP A 59 -6.09 2.95 -27.00
N THR A 60 -5.73 2.45 -28.19
CA THR A 60 -4.51 1.77 -28.56
C THR A 60 -3.33 2.74 -28.73
N THR A 61 -3.57 4.06 -28.75
CA THR A 61 -2.53 5.06 -29.05
C THR A 61 -2.00 5.86 -27.86
N ILE A 62 -2.57 5.75 -26.65
CA ILE A 62 -1.86 6.24 -25.44
C ILE A 62 -0.99 5.09 -24.93
N PRO A 63 0.35 5.16 -25.06
CA PRO A 63 1.23 4.03 -24.78
C PRO A 63 1.23 3.58 -23.30
N GLY A 64 0.72 4.41 -22.38
CA GLY A 64 0.94 4.24 -20.94
C GLY A 64 0.02 3.27 -20.19
N ASN A 65 -1.18 2.95 -20.70
CA ASN A 65 -2.20 2.18 -19.93
C ASN A 65 -2.63 0.88 -20.63
N GLN A 66 -1.70 0.22 -21.32
CA GLN A 66 -1.97 -1.04 -21.99
C GLN A 66 -1.80 -2.23 -21.03
N SER A 67 -2.69 -3.21 -21.15
CA SER A 67 -2.56 -4.46 -20.39
C SER A 67 -1.47 -5.34 -21.01
N GLY A 68 -0.51 -5.78 -20.21
CA GLY A 68 0.42 -6.86 -20.56
C GLY A 68 -0.18 -8.24 -20.26
N ASP A 69 0.62 -9.31 -20.38
CA ASP A 69 0.14 -10.67 -20.12
C ASP A 69 -0.31 -10.86 -18.66
N ARG A 70 0.51 -10.37 -17.72
CA ARG A 70 0.27 -10.48 -16.28
C ARG A 70 -0.31 -9.21 -15.66
N LEU A 71 0.25 -8.04 -16.00
CA LEU A 71 -0.24 -6.77 -15.45
C LEU A 71 -1.40 -6.25 -16.31
N LYS A 72 -2.58 -6.12 -15.70
CA LYS A 72 -3.80 -5.66 -16.38
C LYS A 72 -4.18 -4.27 -15.88
N ALA A 73 -4.45 -3.36 -16.81
CA ALA A 73 -4.98 -2.04 -16.49
C ALA A 73 -6.45 -2.18 -16.05
N GLN A 74 -6.80 -1.58 -14.92
CA GLN A 74 -8.17 -1.51 -14.42
C GLN A 74 -8.77 -0.16 -14.79
N TRP A 75 -10.02 -0.18 -15.23
CA TRP A 75 -10.75 1.00 -15.69
C TRP A 75 -12.11 1.08 -15.01
N LEU A 76 -12.50 2.28 -14.55
CA LEU A 76 -13.89 2.60 -14.28
C LEU A 76 -14.58 2.91 -15.61
N VAL A 77 -15.76 2.34 -15.84
CA VAL A 77 -16.56 2.57 -17.05
C VAL A 77 -17.90 3.15 -16.64
N GLY A 78 -18.21 4.35 -17.11
CA GLY A 78 -19.50 5.00 -16.89
C GLY A 78 -20.60 4.44 -17.78
N ASP A 79 -21.86 4.68 -17.43
CA ASP A 79 -23.03 4.26 -18.23
C ASP A 79 -23.06 4.91 -19.63
N ASP A 80 -22.36 6.04 -19.79
CA ASP A 80 -22.16 6.76 -21.04
C ASP A 80 -20.97 6.23 -21.88
N GLY A 81 -20.28 5.20 -21.41
CA GLY A 81 -19.09 4.62 -22.04
C GLY A 81 -17.79 5.38 -21.76
N SER A 82 -17.81 6.44 -20.95
CA SER A 82 -16.58 7.11 -20.49
C SER A 82 -15.70 6.14 -19.69
N ARG A 83 -14.38 6.28 -19.83
CA ARG A 83 -13.40 5.41 -19.16
C ARG A 83 -12.42 6.25 -18.34
N GLN A 84 -12.20 5.85 -17.09
CA GLN A 84 -11.19 6.45 -16.20
C GLN A 84 -10.25 5.36 -15.70
N PHE A 85 -8.95 5.60 -15.78
CA PHE A 85 -7.95 4.67 -15.24
C PHE A 85 -8.12 4.55 -13.71
N PHE A 86 -8.25 3.31 -13.22
CA PHE A 86 -8.48 3.01 -11.81
C PHE A 86 -7.23 2.52 -11.10
N GLY A 87 -6.40 1.73 -11.79
CA GLY A 87 -5.22 1.11 -11.20
C GLY A 87 -4.74 -0.10 -11.98
N TRP A 88 -3.91 -0.91 -11.34
CA TRP A 88 -3.34 -2.12 -11.93
C TRP A 88 -3.78 -3.37 -11.18
N GLN A 89 -3.84 -4.49 -11.90
CA GLN A 89 -4.07 -5.81 -11.34
C GLN A 89 -3.00 -6.80 -11.81
N ASP A 90 -2.45 -7.55 -10.87
CA ASP A 90 -1.67 -8.75 -11.16
C ASP A 90 -2.62 -9.92 -11.42
N SER A 91 -2.81 -10.29 -12.69
CA SER A 91 -3.76 -11.34 -13.08
C SER A 91 -3.36 -12.75 -12.61
N GLU A 92 -2.06 -12.98 -12.39
CA GLU A 92 -1.56 -14.28 -11.92
C GLU A 92 -1.88 -14.48 -10.44
N LYS A 93 -1.78 -13.41 -9.64
CA LYS A 93 -2.11 -13.42 -8.21
C LYS A 93 -3.56 -13.04 -7.90
N GLY A 94 -4.27 -12.47 -8.88
CA GLY A 94 -5.66 -12.03 -8.74
C GLY A 94 -5.81 -10.82 -7.81
N VAL A 95 -4.80 -9.96 -7.67
CA VAL A 95 -4.82 -8.83 -6.73
C VAL A 95 -4.61 -7.49 -7.43
N ALA A 96 -5.36 -6.49 -6.97
CA ALA A 96 -5.06 -5.10 -7.30
C ALA A 96 -3.71 -4.69 -6.69
N CYS A 97 -2.95 -3.89 -7.41
CA CYS A 97 -1.61 -3.49 -7.00
C CYS A 97 -1.25 -2.08 -7.45
N SER A 98 -0.26 -1.50 -6.77
CA SER A 98 0.31 -0.19 -7.08
C SER A 98 1.84 -0.29 -7.18
N ALA A 99 2.46 0.63 -7.92
CA ALA A 99 3.90 0.72 -7.97
C ALA A 99 4.47 1.05 -6.58
N SER A 100 5.44 0.29 -6.12
CA SER A 100 6.19 0.59 -4.89
C SER A 100 7.60 0.04 -4.95
N ASP A 101 8.52 0.72 -4.27
CA ASP A 101 9.91 0.29 -4.17
C ASP A 101 10.03 -0.94 -3.27
N THR A 102 10.69 -1.98 -3.77
CA THR A 102 11.07 -3.20 -3.05
C THR A 102 12.58 -3.33 -3.04
N ALA A 103 13.14 -4.31 -2.32
CA ALA A 103 14.60 -4.52 -2.35
C ALA A 103 15.12 -4.92 -3.74
N SER A 104 14.22 -5.41 -4.61
CA SER A 104 14.52 -5.79 -6.00
C SER A 104 14.18 -4.73 -7.04
N GLY A 105 13.83 -3.50 -6.63
CA GLY A 105 13.40 -2.40 -7.48
C GLY A 105 11.89 -2.13 -7.45
N LEU A 106 11.39 -1.34 -8.39
CA LEU A 106 9.99 -0.96 -8.49
C LEU A 106 9.13 -2.17 -8.91
N ARG A 107 8.11 -2.48 -8.12
CA ARG A 107 7.21 -3.63 -8.33
C ARG A 107 5.76 -3.22 -8.21
N CYS A 108 4.86 -3.96 -8.88
CA CYS A 108 3.44 -3.88 -8.58
C CYS A 108 3.14 -4.73 -7.35
N VAL A 109 2.81 -4.09 -6.22
CA VAL A 109 2.57 -4.76 -4.93
C VAL A 109 1.16 -4.46 -4.42
N PRO A 110 0.55 -5.36 -3.62
CA PRO A 110 -0.78 -5.12 -3.07
C PRO A 110 -0.78 -3.98 -2.06
N ALA A 111 -1.98 -3.51 -1.71
CA ALA A 111 -2.18 -2.47 -0.72
C ALA A 111 -1.50 -2.81 0.63
N GLN A 112 -1.14 -1.76 1.37
CA GLN A 112 -0.55 -1.91 2.70
C GLN A 112 -1.56 -2.52 3.68
N GLY A 113 -1.11 -3.47 4.49
CA GLY A 113 -1.87 -4.10 5.55
C GLY A 113 -1.16 -4.00 6.90
N ALA A 114 -1.91 -4.30 7.97
CA ALA A 114 -1.40 -4.23 9.34
C ALA A 114 -0.61 -5.50 9.68
N ILE A 115 0.66 -5.53 9.27
CA ILE A 115 1.58 -6.64 9.55
C ILE A 115 2.35 -6.38 10.85
N TYR A 116 2.16 -7.29 11.82
CA TYR A 116 2.84 -7.34 13.10
C TYR A 116 3.66 -8.62 13.23
N PHE A 117 4.41 -8.74 14.31
CA PHE A 117 5.16 -9.94 14.65
C PHE A 117 4.72 -10.48 16.00
N THR A 118 4.89 -11.79 16.19
CA THR A 118 4.52 -12.52 17.43
C THR A 118 5.74 -12.93 18.25
N ASN A 119 6.93 -12.40 17.91
CA ASN A 119 8.12 -12.56 18.73
C ASN A 119 9.08 -11.38 18.65
N ILE A 120 9.98 -11.33 19.64
CA ILE A 120 10.97 -10.25 19.82
C ILE A 120 12.03 -10.18 18.71
N THR A 121 12.15 -11.21 17.87
CA THR A 121 13.08 -11.21 16.73
C THR A 121 12.41 -10.74 15.42
N CYS A 122 11.12 -10.43 15.44
CA CYS A 122 10.34 -10.00 14.28
C CYS A 122 10.51 -10.95 13.07
N ASN A 123 10.42 -12.27 13.31
CA ASN A 123 10.52 -13.29 12.25
C ASN A 123 9.26 -14.15 12.10
N LEU A 124 8.29 -14.05 13.02
CA LEU A 124 6.97 -14.69 12.91
C LEU A 124 5.89 -13.63 12.69
N ALA A 125 5.60 -13.33 11.42
CA ALA A 125 4.65 -12.30 11.05
C ALA A 125 3.19 -12.77 11.11
N VAL A 126 2.31 -11.84 11.48
CA VAL A 126 0.85 -11.99 11.47
C VAL A 126 0.21 -10.76 10.84
N HIS A 127 -0.87 -10.98 10.12
CA HIS A 127 -1.72 -9.91 9.59
C HIS A 127 -2.90 -9.69 10.53
N ALA A 128 -3.09 -8.45 10.98
CA ALA A 128 -4.27 -8.06 11.73
C ALA A 128 -5.33 -7.52 10.77
N TRP A 129 -6.48 -8.18 10.69
CA TRP A 129 -7.62 -7.79 9.86
C TRP A 129 -8.79 -7.38 10.76
N PRO A 130 -9.46 -6.23 10.54
CA PRO A 130 -10.60 -5.85 11.36
C PRO A 130 -11.70 -6.92 11.29
N ALA A 131 -12.11 -7.45 12.45
CA ALA A 131 -13.09 -8.55 12.52
C ALA A 131 -14.50 -8.12 12.08
N ASN A 132 -14.75 -6.82 11.97
CA ASN A 132 -16.02 -6.24 11.51
C ASN A 132 -16.02 -5.83 10.04
N CYS A 133 -14.95 -6.11 9.29
CA CYS A 133 -14.94 -5.89 7.84
C CYS A 133 -15.87 -6.91 7.15
N ILE A 134 -16.73 -6.43 6.24
CA ILE A 134 -17.63 -7.26 5.44
C ILE A 134 -16.85 -8.07 4.41
N ASP A 135 -15.77 -7.49 3.89
CA ASP A 135 -14.90 -8.13 2.92
C ASP A 135 -13.99 -9.16 3.60
N ALA A 136 -13.72 -10.24 2.87
CA ALA A 136 -12.73 -11.22 3.27
C ALA A 136 -11.34 -10.59 3.37
N ALA A 137 -10.52 -11.09 4.30
CA ALA A 137 -9.13 -10.67 4.39
C ALA A 137 -8.43 -10.88 3.03
N PRO A 138 -7.59 -9.93 2.58
CA PRO A 138 -6.90 -10.04 1.31
C PRO A 138 -5.92 -11.23 1.34
N ALA A 139 -5.73 -11.90 0.20
CA ALA A 139 -4.78 -13.00 0.08
C ALA A 139 -3.31 -12.56 0.24
N TYR A 140 -3.03 -11.28 -0.06
CA TYR A 140 -1.72 -10.69 0.09
C TYR A 140 -1.85 -9.30 0.71
N ALA A 141 -0.88 -8.93 1.54
CA ALA A 141 -0.78 -7.61 2.14
C ALA A 141 0.67 -7.15 2.12
N SER A 142 0.87 -5.85 1.96
CA SER A 142 2.21 -5.27 1.98
C SER A 142 2.48 -4.49 3.26
N ARG A 143 3.75 -4.35 3.63
CA ARG A 143 4.18 -3.56 4.79
C ARG A 143 5.37 -2.71 4.38
N ALA A 144 5.31 -1.42 4.69
CA ALA A 144 6.48 -0.57 4.67
C ALA A 144 7.54 -1.12 5.67
N GLN A 145 8.77 -1.24 5.20
CA GLN A 145 9.93 -1.57 5.99
C GLN A 145 10.90 -0.38 5.90
N ALA A 146 11.20 0.21 7.05
CA ALA A 146 12.27 1.19 7.11
C ALA A 146 13.60 0.50 6.77
N ASP A 147 14.37 1.13 5.90
CA ASP A 147 15.71 0.69 5.48
C ASP A 147 16.82 1.50 6.17
N GLY A 148 16.48 2.28 7.20
CA GLY A 148 17.39 3.20 7.87
C GLY A 148 17.59 4.53 7.11
N GLY A 149 16.92 4.74 5.98
CA GLY A 149 16.90 5.97 5.19
C GLY A 149 15.54 6.66 5.15
N CYS A 150 15.41 7.63 4.24
CA CYS A 150 14.15 8.35 3.97
C CYS A 150 13.18 7.55 3.09
N SER A 151 13.60 6.42 2.54
CA SER A 151 12.76 5.51 1.76
C SER A 151 12.21 4.40 2.65
N SER A 152 10.99 3.96 2.36
CA SER A 152 10.48 2.71 2.93
C SER A 152 10.36 1.68 1.82
N LEU A 153 11.16 0.63 1.89
CA LEU A 153 11.00 -0.53 1.02
C LEU A 153 9.77 -1.30 1.43
N VAL A 154 8.98 -1.76 0.47
CA VAL A 154 7.80 -2.57 0.74
C VAL A 154 8.17 -4.04 0.74
N LYS A 155 7.72 -4.77 1.78
CA LYS A 155 7.70 -6.24 1.79
C LYS A 155 6.29 -6.74 1.63
N VAL A 156 6.12 -7.80 0.84
CA VAL A 156 4.82 -8.42 0.64
C VAL A 156 4.72 -9.74 1.40
N TYR A 157 3.53 -10.00 1.94
CA TYR A 157 3.22 -11.18 2.72
C TYR A 157 1.99 -11.88 2.14
N ALA A 158 2.08 -13.19 1.96
CA ALA A 158 0.93 -14.05 1.75
C ALA A 158 0.17 -14.21 3.09
N VAL A 159 -1.11 -13.86 3.08
CA VAL A 159 -2.00 -13.95 4.24
C VAL A 159 -2.63 -15.34 4.25
N GLY A 160 -2.46 -16.05 5.35
CA GLY A 160 -2.91 -17.43 5.51
C GLY A 160 -4.10 -17.59 6.46
N ASN A 161 -4.03 -18.63 7.29
CA ASN A 161 -5.10 -19.07 8.17
C ASN A 161 -5.23 -18.19 9.41
N VAL A 162 -6.44 -18.15 9.97
CA VAL A 162 -6.72 -17.52 11.27
C VAL A 162 -5.92 -18.21 12.37
N VAL A 163 -5.34 -17.42 13.27
CA VAL A 163 -4.61 -17.89 14.44
C VAL A 163 -5.25 -17.34 15.72
N PRO A 164 -5.08 -18.04 16.86
CA PRO A 164 -5.48 -17.49 18.16
C PRO A 164 -4.81 -16.14 18.41
N GLN A 165 -5.48 -15.26 19.16
CA GLN A 165 -4.96 -13.93 19.47
C GLN A 165 -3.59 -14.03 20.17
N PRO A 166 -2.52 -13.46 19.58
CA PRO A 166 -1.22 -13.41 20.22
C PRO A 166 -1.25 -12.62 21.53
N GLN A 167 -0.50 -13.09 22.53
CA GLN A 167 -0.41 -12.43 23.84
C GLN A 167 0.46 -11.17 23.83
N ALA A 168 1.31 -11.03 22.83
CA ALA A 168 2.20 -9.88 22.64
C ALA A 168 2.42 -9.65 21.15
N PHE A 169 2.67 -8.40 20.81
CA PHE A 169 2.94 -7.94 19.45
C PHE A 169 4.24 -7.18 19.40
N TRP A 170 4.92 -7.31 18.28
CA TRP A 170 6.12 -6.56 17.99
C TRP A 170 6.02 -5.94 16.61
N THR A 171 6.71 -4.82 16.42
CA THR A 171 6.85 -4.14 15.13
C THR A 171 8.31 -3.75 14.92
N ARG A 172 8.74 -3.61 13.67
CA ARG A 172 10.04 -3.01 13.36
C ARG A 172 9.91 -1.51 13.35
N ASP A 173 10.73 -0.82 14.13
CA ASP A 173 10.85 0.64 14.11
C ASP A 173 11.63 1.14 12.87
N ASN A 174 11.88 2.46 12.80
CA ASN A 174 12.57 3.07 11.67
C ASN A 174 14.05 2.65 11.56
N ASN A 175 14.64 2.10 12.62
CA ASN A 175 16.00 1.56 12.64
C ASN A 175 16.03 0.05 12.38
N GLY A 176 14.89 -0.55 12.03
CA GLY A 176 14.74 -1.98 11.81
C GLY A 176 14.73 -2.82 13.11
N SER A 177 14.78 -2.18 14.27
CA SER A 177 14.77 -2.84 15.58
C SER A 177 13.37 -3.34 15.92
N CYS A 178 13.30 -4.53 16.50
CA CYS A 178 12.02 -5.14 16.87
C CYS A 178 11.58 -4.64 18.26
N VAL A 179 10.56 -3.79 18.28
CA VAL A 179 10.05 -3.16 19.49
C VAL A 179 8.65 -3.69 19.84
N SER A 180 8.37 -3.83 21.13
CA SER A 180 7.04 -4.21 21.59
C SER A 180 6.01 -3.17 21.15
N THR A 181 4.82 -3.64 20.78
CA THR A 181 3.71 -2.78 20.40
C THR A 181 2.40 -3.38 20.91
N THR A 182 1.33 -2.59 20.84
CA THR A 182 -0.01 -3.00 21.22
C THR A 182 -0.92 -2.92 20.02
N VAL A 183 -1.73 -3.96 19.82
CA VAL A 183 -2.78 -3.98 18.79
C VAL A 183 -4.12 -3.86 19.52
N GLY A 184 -5.01 -3.00 19.01
CA GLY A 184 -6.33 -2.81 19.59
C GLY A 184 -7.17 -4.08 19.58
N ALA A 185 -8.27 -4.09 20.32
CA ALA A 185 -9.29 -5.14 20.20
C ALA A 185 -10.02 -5.04 18.85
N GLY A 186 -10.78 -6.08 18.49
CA GLY A 186 -11.62 -6.09 17.29
C GLY A 186 -10.89 -6.52 16.01
N TYR A 187 -9.72 -7.15 16.13
CA TYR A 187 -9.00 -7.73 15.00
C TYR A 187 -9.02 -9.26 15.04
N GLU A 188 -9.15 -9.86 13.86
CA GLU A 188 -8.78 -11.24 13.60
C GLU A 188 -7.30 -11.28 13.18
N PHE A 189 -6.57 -12.27 13.68
CA PHE A 189 -5.16 -12.45 13.33
C PHE A 189 -4.99 -13.62 12.40
N ARG A 190 -4.18 -13.44 11.35
CA ARG A 190 -3.84 -14.49 10.38
C ARG A 190 -2.35 -14.65 10.26
N THR A 191 -1.86 -15.86 9.96
CA THR A 191 -0.44 -16.04 9.62
C THR A 191 -0.07 -15.17 8.42
N ALA A 192 1.11 -14.56 8.42
CA ALA A 192 1.62 -13.81 7.28
C ALA A 192 3.02 -14.33 6.92
N THR A 193 3.20 -14.80 5.68
CA THR A 193 4.48 -15.36 5.23
C THR A 193 5.07 -14.44 4.17
N ALA A 194 6.31 -13.96 4.39
CA ALA A 194 6.97 -13.09 3.43
C ALA A 194 7.14 -13.81 2.08
N THR A 195 6.78 -13.13 0.99
CA THR A 195 7.02 -13.61 -0.38
C THR A 195 8.28 -12.94 -0.94
N PRO A 196 9.09 -13.65 -1.75
CA PRO A 196 10.17 -13.01 -2.51
C PRO A 196 9.67 -11.82 -3.34
N ASP A 197 10.42 -10.72 -3.36
CA ASP A 197 10.06 -9.54 -4.17
C ASP A 197 10.01 -9.86 -5.67
N THR A 198 10.81 -10.83 -6.11
CA THR A 198 10.86 -11.34 -7.49
C THR A 198 9.60 -12.07 -7.92
N ASP A 199 8.73 -12.45 -6.97
CA ASP A 199 7.45 -13.06 -7.29
C ASP A 199 6.45 -12.01 -7.82
N TRP A 200 6.76 -10.72 -7.74
CA TRP A 200 5.92 -9.59 -8.16
C TRP A 200 6.40 -8.95 -9.48
N VAL A 201 5.44 -8.43 -10.25
CA VAL A 201 5.72 -7.85 -11.58
C VAL A 201 6.68 -6.66 -11.44
N ALA A 202 7.81 -6.71 -12.17
CA ALA A 202 8.74 -5.59 -12.32
C ALA A 202 8.07 -4.44 -13.07
N LEU A 203 8.27 -3.22 -12.58
CA LEU A 203 7.84 -2.01 -13.26
C LEU A 203 9.07 -1.21 -13.66
N THR A 204 9.01 -0.58 -14.83
CA THR A 204 10.03 0.36 -15.30
C THR A 204 9.35 1.71 -15.50
N PRO A 205 9.85 2.79 -14.86
CA PRO A 205 9.29 4.11 -15.11
C PRO A 205 9.58 4.51 -16.56
N GLU A 206 8.55 4.99 -17.24
CA GLU A 206 8.65 5.61 -18.56
C GLU A 206 8.26 7.09 -18.41
N THR A 207 9.12 7.97 -18.91
CA THR A 207 8.85 9.40 -19.01
C THR A 207 8.60 9.73 -20.47
N ASP A 208 7.42 10.27 -20.78
CA ASP A 208 7.15 10.86 -22.10
C ASP A 208 8.14 12.04 -22.29
N PRO A 209 8.93 12.08 -23.39
CA PRO A 209 9.96 13.10 -23.63
C PRO A 209 9.46 14.54 -23.70
#